data_AF-A0A8J8JQT4-F1
#
_entry.id   AF-A0A8J8JQT4-F1
#
_cell.length_a   1.000
_cell.length_b   1.000
_cell.length_c   1.000
_cell.angle_alpha   90.00
_cell.angle_beta   90.00
_cell.angle_gamma   90.00
#
_symmetry.space_group_name_H-M   'P 1'
#
loop_
_entity.id
_entity.type
_entity.pdbx_description
1 polymer ?
#
loop_
_entity_poly.entity_id
_entity_poly.type
_entity_poly.pdbx_seq_one_letter_code
_entity_poly.pdbx_strand_id
1 'polypeptide(L)'
;MQKKVKNRTRIIALSILGIFIFSVVKIYNGFLQNEKALTEDLPSTYSLTLEDSNLISKKYQGKLKVIEVYQSKVRAPIAILDFDNKYHLIMYKMILQNDVSLENILHVEMKSVDLSTGYSYGTIGRDIIYRFRYKAGAIKPASALYLTLAGDSLQKVEINDTIINYHLLADNFSIRYSKEDPVDILVIGQERPLGETSIVPIDCLFLKRNRSVYLLLMTPINANASIEPHLLYNIVTGN
;
A
#
# COMPACT_ATOMS: atom_id res chain seq x y z
N MET A 1 -50.55 -24.35 24.62
CA MET A 1 -49.65 -24.34 23.43
C MET A 1 -49.49 -22.94 22.80
N GLN A 2 -50.57 -22.16 22.62
CA GLN A 2 -50.56 -20.84 21.95
C GLN A 2 -49.62 -19.78 22.56
N LYS A 3 -49.47 -19.71 23.90
CA LYS A 3 -48.60 -18.72 24.57
C LYS A 3 -47.10 -18.90 24.25
N LYS A 4 -46.63 -20.14 24.07
CA LYS A 4 -45.24 -20.44 23.66
C LYS A 4 -44.96 -20.01 22.21
N VAL A 5 -45.95 -20.14 21.33
CA VAL A 5 -45.82 -19.72 19.91
C VAL A 5 -45.72 -18.18 19.81
N LYS A 6 -46.55 -17.45 20.55
CA LYS A 6 -46.55 -15.98 20.58
C LYS A 6 -45.26 -15.38 21.14
N ASN A 7 -44.59 -16.06 22.08
CA ASN A 7 -43.30 -15.62 22.58
C ASN A 7 -42.16 -15.89 21.59
N ARG A 8 -42.20 -17.01 20.85
CA ARG A 8 -41.20 -17.30 19.81
C ARG A 8 -41.26 -16.31 18.65
N THR A 9 -42.47 -15.95 18.18
CA THR A 9 -42.61 -14.97 17.09
C THR A 9 -42.12 -13.58 17.48
N ARG A 10 -42.33 -13.16 18.74
CA ARG A 10 -41.80 -11.89 19.26
C ARG A 10 -40.27 -11.88 19.32
N ILE A 11 -39.64 -12.96 19.78
CA ILE A 11 -38.17 -13.06 19.82
C ILE A 11 -37.60 -12.96 18.41
N ILE A 12 -38.17 -13.69 17.45
CA ILE A 12 -37.73 -13.63 16.05
C ILE A 12 -37.87 -12.21 15.48
N ALA A 13 -39.00 -11.54 15.70
CA ALA A 13 -39.21 -10.18 15.22
C ALA A 13 -38.19 -9.18 15.81
N LEU A 14 -37.88 -9.30 17.11
CA LEU A 14 -36.87 -8.47 17.76
C LEU A 14 -35.46 -8.75 17.23
N SER A 15 -35.11 -10.01 16.98
CA SER A 15 -33.83 -10.36 16.36
C SER A 15 -33.69 -9.79 14.94
N ILE A 16 -34.75 -9.89 14.13
CA ILE A 16 -34.78 -9.31 12.77
C ILE A 16 -34.62 -7.79 12.84
N LEU A 17 -35.35 -7.12 13.76
CA LEU A 17 -35.23 -5.68 13.95
C LEU A 17 -33.82 -5.28 14.40
N GLY A 18 -33.21 -6.05 15.33
CA GLY A 18 -31.84 -5.83 15.77
C GLY A 18 -30.83 -5.95 14.63
N ILE A 19 -30.94 -6.98 13.80
CA ILE A 19 -30.10 -7.17 12.60
C ILE A 19 -30.30 -6.03 11.61
N PHE A 20 -31.54 -5.59 11.40
CA PHE A 20 -31.86 -4.49 10.50
C PHE A 20 -31.24 -3.18 10.97
N ILE A 21 -31.44 -2.81 12.25
CA ILE A 21 -30.85 -1.61 12.85
C ILE A 21 -29.32 -1.66 12.77
N PHE A 22 -28.72 -2.79 13.13
CA PHE A 22 -27.27 -2.98 13.03
C PHE A 22 -26.76 -2.77 11.60
N SER A 23 -27.46 -3.33 10.61
CA SER A 23 -27.09 -3.19 9.20
C SER A 23 -27.20 -1.74 8.72
N VAL A 24 -28.29 -1.04 9.06
CA VAL A 24 -28.49 0.39 8.72
C VAL A 24 -27.40 1.25 9.32
N VAL A 25 -27.07 1.06 10.60
CA VAL A 25 -25.99 1.80 11.28
C VAL A 25 -24.65 1.53 10.60
N LYS A 26 -24.36 0.27 10.26
CA LYS A 26 -23.11 -0.10 9.57
C LYS A 26 -23.00 0.54 8.18
N ILE A 27 -24.08 0.56 7.40
CA ILE A 27 -24.12 1.20 6.07
C ILE A 27 -23.92 2.71 6.21
N TYR A 28 -24.63 3.36 7.14
CA TYR A 28 -24.51 4.80 7.37
C TYR A 28 -23.09 5.21 7.77
N ASN A 29 -22.47 4.47 8.69
CA ASN A 29 -21.09 4.72 9.09
C ASN A 29 -20.10 4.52 7.93
N GLY A 30 -20.31 3.50 7.08
CA GLY A 30 -19.51 3.29 5.88
C GLY A 30 -19.65 4.43 4.86
N PHE A 31 -20.85 4.99 4.71
CA PHE A 31 -21.08 6.15 3.84
C PHE A 31 -20.33 7.39 4.34
N LEU A 32 -20.44 7.70 5.63
CA LEU A 32 -19.70 8.82 6.23
C LEU A 32 -18.19 8.66 6.11
N GLN A 33 -17.67 7.44 6.19
CA GLN A 33 -16.25 7.16 5.99
C GLN A 33 -15.82 7.42 4.54
N ASN A 34 -16.63 7.01 3.57
CA ASN A 34 -16.37 7.29 2.14
C ASN A 34 -16.42 8.78 1.83
N GLU A 35 -17.39 9.51 2.37
CA GLU A 35 -17.48 10.96 2.20
C GLU A 35 -16.22 11.65 2.75
N LYS A 36 -15.79 11.28 3.96
CA LYS A 36 -14.54 11.80 4.54
C LYS A 36 -13.33 11.50 3.65
N ALA A 37 -13.20 10.27 3.17
CA ALA A 37 -12.12 9.88 2.28
C ALA A 37 -12.02 10.77 1.04
N LEU A 38 -13.16 11.13 0.43
CA LEU A 38 -13.19 12.03 -0.74
C LEU A 38 -12.77 13.47 -0.42
N THR A 39 -12.95 13.92 0.83
CA THR A 39 -12.57 15.29 1.27
C THR A 39 -11.12 15.41 1.73
N GLU A 40 -10.44 14.29 1.94
CA GLU A 40 -9.06 14.22 2.42
C GLU A 40 -8.03 14.45 1.31
N ASP A 41 -8.42 14.19 0.06
CA ASP A 41 -7.56 14.37 -1.11
C ASP A 41 -7.37 15.87 -1.41
N LEU A 42 -6.12 16.22 -1.74
CA LEU A 42 -5.74 17.54 -2.24
C LEU A 42 -5.42 17.41 -3.74
N PRO A 43 -5.45 18.53 -4.50
CA PRO A 43 -5.04 18.50 -5.90
C PRO A 43 -3.63 17.92 -6.04
N SER A 44 -3.48 16.99 -6.97
CA SER A 44 -2.18 16.40 -7.30
C SER A 44 -1.19 17.47 -7.78
N THR A 45 0.09 17.22 -7.54
CA THR A 45 1.20 18.04 -8.05
C THR A 45 2.05 17.24 -9.04
N TYR A 46 2.93 17.93 -9.77
CA TYR A 46 3.78 17.33 -10.82
C TYR A 46 5.27 17.54 -10.58
N SER A 47 5.64 17.80 -9.32
CA SER A 47 7.03 17.97 -8.89
C SER A 47 7.25 17.29 -7.55
N LEU A 48 8.45 16.75 -7.36
CA LEU A 48 8.90 16.24 -6.08
C LEU A 48 9.34 17.39 -5.17
N THR A 49 9.22 17.15 -3.86
CA THR A 49 9.90 18.00 -2.88
C THR A 49 11.42 17.82 -2.99
N LEU A 50 12.19 18.77 -2.46
CA LEU A 50 13.65 18.62 -2.36
C LEU A 50 14.04 17.42 -1.49
N GLU A 51 13.24 17.11 -0.47
CA GLU A 51 13.45 15.95 0.39
C GLU A 51 13.35 14.65 -0.40
N ASP A 52 12.28 14.50 -1.19
CA ASP A 52 12.03 13.29 -1.98
C ASP A 52 13.01 13.15 -3.14
N SER A 53 13.35 14.24 -3.83
CA SER A 53 14.33 14.20 -4.93
C SER A 53 15.72 13.82 -4.46
N ASN A 54 16.08 14.17 -3.22
CA ASN A 54 17.34 13.77 -2.57
C ASN A 54 17.36 12.29 -2.13
N LEU A 55 16.28 11.52 -2.30
CA LEU A 55 16.30 10.06 -2.14
C LEU A 55 16.95 9.37 -3.33
N ILE A 56 17.01 10.07 -4.47
CA ILE A 56 17.56 9.57 -5.72
C ILE A 56 18.94 10.18 -5.93
N SER A 57 19.92 9.35 -6.23
CA SER A 57 21.29 9.83 -6.48
C SER A 57 21.36 10.68 -7.76
N LYS A 58 22.25 11.69 -7.75
CA LYS A 58 22.38 12.68 -8.83
C LYS A 58 22.58 12.06 -10.22
N LYS A 59 23.28 10.93 -10.30
CA LYS A 59 23.53 10.15 -11.54
C LYS A 59 22.24 9.74 -12.25
N TYR A 60 21.17 9.47 -11.49
CA TYR A 60 19.92 8.93 -12.00
C TYR A 60 18.78 9.95 -12.06
N GLN A 61 18.92 11.12 -11.44
CA GLN A 61 17.88 12.16 -11.42
C GLN A 61 17.42 12.58 -12.83
N GLY A 62 18.34 12.65 -13.81
CA GLY A 62 17.99 13.01 -15.19
C GLY A 62 17.15 11.97 -15.95
N LYS A 63 17.00 10.75 -15.40
CA LYS A 63 16.17 9.69 -15.99
C LYS A 63 14.76 9.63 -15.39
N LEU A 64 14.49 10.44 -14.36
CA LEU A 64 13.20 10.47 -13.69
C LEU A 64 12.30 11.54 -14.29
N LYS A 65 11.05 11.16 -14.50
CA LYS A 65 9.97 12.07 -14.84
C LYS A 65 8.84 11.87 -13.85
N VAL A 66 8.48 12.94 -13.14
CA VAL A 66 7.33 12.91 -12.23
C VAL A 66 6.06 12.83 -13.06
N ILE A 67 5.27 11.77 -12.87
CA ILE A 67 3.97 11.63 -13.51
C ILE A 67 2.93 12.38 -12.70
N GLU A 68 2.89 12.11 -11.40
CA GLU A 68 1.89 12.68 -10.49
C GLU A 68 2.33 12.47 -9.05
N VAL A 69 2.00 13.42 -8.18
CA VAL A 69 2.15 13.30 -6.74
C VAL A 69 0.80 13.51 -6.09
N TYR A 70 0.25 12.45 -5.51
CA TYR A 70 -1.03 12.45 -4.83
C TYR A 70 -0.88 13.11 -3.47
N GLN A 71 -1.51 14.26 -3.31
CA GLN A 71 -1.47 15.05 -2.08
C GLN A 71 -2.64 14.69 -1.18
N SER A 72 -2.42 14.71 0.13
CA SER A 72 -3.46 14.41 1.12
C SER A 72 -3.32 15.29 2.35
N LYS A 73 -4.45 15.62 2.98
CA LYS A 73 -4.49 16.35 4.26
C LYS A 73 -4.07 15.50 5.46
N VAL A 74 -4.16 14.16 5.32
CA VAL A 74 -4.11 13.25 6.47
C VAL A 74 -3.00 12.21 6.38
N ARG A 75 -2.27 12.15 5.26
CA ARG A 75 -1.12 11.27 5.07
C ARG A 75 -0.05 11.92 4.22
N ALA A 76 1.15 11.33 4.26
CA ALA A 76 2.24 11.75 3.39
C ALA A 76 1.86 11.57 1.90
N PRO A 77 2.45 12.37 1.00
CA PRO A 77 2.19 12.25 -0.43
C PRO A 77 2.67 10.91 -0.99
N ILE A 78 1.98 10.42 -2.02
CA ILE A 78 2.42 9.25 -2.81
C ILE A 78 2.85 9.79 -4.18
N ALA A 79 4.14 9.64 -4.51
CA ALA A 79 4.67 10.08 -5.79
C ALA A 79 4.76 8.91 -6.77
N ILE A 80 4.39 9.17 -8.03
CA ILE A 80 4.52 8.23 -9.15
C ILE A 80 5.46 8.88 -10.17
N LEU A 81 6.46 8.12 -10.59
CA LEU A 81 7.48 8.55 -11.52
C LEU A 81 7.67 7.52 -12.62
N ASP A 82 8.00 7.99 -13.81
CA ASP A 82 8.63 7.20 -14.85
C ASP A 82 10.14 7.23 -14.65
N PHE A 83 10.77 6.05 -14.69
CA PHE A 83 12.22 5.92 -14.74
C PHE A 83 12.65 5.32 -16.07
N ASP A 84 13.45 6.09 -16.82
CA ASP A 84 14.02 5.70 -18.13
C ASP A 84 12.95 5.28 -19.16
N ASN A 85 11.70 5.72 -19.00
CA ASN A 85 10.51 5.30 -19.75
C ASN A 85 10.30 3.77 -19.80
N LYS A 86 10.86 3.04 -18.83
CA LYS A 86 10.79 1.57 -18.75
C LYS A 86 10.06 1.08 -17.50
N TYR A 87 10.15 1.85 -16.43
CA TYR A 87 9.67 1.47 -15.11
C TYR A 87 8.80 2.55 -14.51
N HIS A 88 7.73 2.14 -13.84
CA HIS A 88 7.05 2.99 -12.87
C HIS A 88 7.76 2.85 -11.53
N LEU A 89 8.04 3.98 -10.90
CA LEU A 89 8.56 4.09 -9.55
C LEU A 89 7.51 4.78 -8.68
N ILE A 90 7.08 4.13 -7.61
CA ILE A 90 6.23 4.71 -6.58
C ILE A 90 7.08 5.01 -5.36
N MET A 91 6.95 6.21 -4.81
CA MET A 91 7.62 6.63 -3.59
C MET A 91 6.59 7.02 -2.54
N TYR A 92 6.78 6.52 -1.32
CA TYR A 92 5.88 6.80 -0.21
C TYR A 92 6.63 6.90 1.12
N LYS A 93 6.34 7.94 1.91
CA LYS A 93 6.98 8.20 3.21
C LYS A 93 6.11 7.72 4.37
N MET A 94 6.66 6.84 5.19
CA MET A 94 6.07 6.36 6.44
C MET A 94 6.79 6.99 7.62
N ILE A 95 6.05 7.64 8.52
CA ILE A 95 6.61 8.26 9.73
C ILE A 95 6.71 7.22 10.84
N LEU A 96 7.84 7.17 11.52
CA LEU A 96 8.07 6.27 12.66
C LEU A 96 7.81 6.97 14.00
N GLN A 97 7.29 6.19 14.96
CA GLN A 97 7.15 6.66 16.33
C GLN A 97 8.51 6.98 16.94
N ASN A 98 9.50 6.11 16.75
CA ASN A 98 10.86 6.24 17.29
C ASN A 98 11.91 6.08 16.17
N ASP A 99 13.11 6.63 16.39
CA ASP A 99 14.24 6.43 15.48
C ASP A 99 14.90 5.08 15.78
N VAL A 100 14.43 4.01 15.11
CA VAL A 100 14.87 2.63 15.33
C VAL A 100 15.42 2.07 14.01
N SER A 101 16.40 1.18 14.04
CA SER A 101 16.95 0.56 12.81
C SER A 101 15.86 -0.19 12.04
N LEU A 102 16.03 -0.26 10.72
CA LEU A 102 15.02 -0.84 9.84
C LEU A 102 14.82 -2.35 10.10
N GLU A 103 15.90 -3.07 10.41
CA GLU A 103 15.87 -4.50 10.76
C GLU A 103 14.97 -4.80 11.98
N ASN A 104 14.92 -3.88 12.95
CA ASN A 104 14.16 -4.06 14.18
C ASN A 104 12.67 -3.76 14.04
N ILE A 105 12.26 -3.05 12.98
CA ILE A 105 10.87 -2.64 12.77
C ILE A 105 10.21 -3.37 11.60
N LEU A 106 10.97 -3.90 10.64
CA LEU A 106 10.44 -4.55 9.46
C LEU A 106 10.26 -6.05 9.70
N HIS A 107 9.01 -6.48 9.78
CA HIS A 107 8.62 -7.88 9.88
C HIS A 107 8.10 -8.37 8.53
N VAL A 108 8.65 -9.45 8.01
CA VAL A 108 8.26 -9.99 6.69
C VAL A 108 7.60 -11.36 6.86
N GLU A 109 6.42 -11.52 6.26
CA GLU A 109 5.69 -12.79 6.20
C GLU A 109 5.38 -13.18 4.76
N MET A 110 5.60 -14.45 4.41
CA MET A 110 5.28 -14.99 3.08
C MET A 110 3.86 -15.54 3.09
N LYS A 111 2.88 -14.70 2.76
CA LYS A 111 1.47 -15.08 2.68
C LYS A 111 0.67 -14.11 1.81
N SER A 112 -0.34 -14.65 1.14
CA SER A 112 -1.32 -13.85 0.41
C SER A 112 -2.26 -13.14 1.39
N VAL A 113 -2.62 -11.89 1.07
CA VAL A 113 -3.53 -11.08 1.86
C VAL A 113 -4.48 -10.28 0.97
N ASP A 114 -5.71 -10.16 1.46
CA ASP A 114 -6.72 -9.29 0.88
C ASP A 114 -6.82 -7.95 1.63
N LEU A 115 -7.54 -7.01 1.02
CA LEU A 115 -7.94 -5.77 1.68
C LEU A 115 -8.73 -6.07 2.95
N SER A 116 -8.48 -5.29 4.00
CA SER A 116 -9.28 -5.37 5.22
C SER A 116 -10.70 -4.86 4.97
N THR A 117 -11.69 -5.64 5.39
CA THR A 117 -13.12 -5.29 5.23
C THR A 117 -13.52 -4.12 6.13
N GLY A 118 -14.47 -3.30 5.67
CA GLY A 118 -14.95 -2.14 6.42
C GLY A 118 -14.06 -0.90 6.32
N TYR A 119 -13.14 -0.85 5.35
CA TYR A 119 -12.31 0.31 5.07
C TYR A 119 -12.41 0.71 3.60
N SER A 120 -12.27 2.00 3.35
CA SER A 120 -12.21 2.59 2.01
C SER A 120 -10.76 2.65 1.53
N TYR A 121 -10.53 2.44 0.23
CA TYR A 121 -9.20 2.45 -0.35
C TYR A 121 -9.16 3.33 -1.60
N GLY A 122 -8.16 4.20 -1.67
CA GLY A 122 -7.74 4.84 -2.91
C GLY A 122 -7.04 3.83 -3.82
N THR A 123 -7.16 3.99 -5.13
CA THR A 123 -6.49 3.13 -6.11
C THR A 123 -5.77 4.00 -7.13
N ILE A 124 -4.47 3.76 -7.23
CA ILE A 124 -3.54 4.32 -8.21
C ILE A 124 -3.26 3.25 -9.28
N GLY A 125 -3.15 3.68 -10.54
CA GLY A 125 -2.78 2.79 -11.64
C GLY A 125 -3.94 1.93 -12.17
N ARG A 126 -5.08 2.54 -12.53
CA ARG A 126 -6.23 1.78 -13.03
C ARG A 126 -5.97 1.08 -14.37
N ASP A 127 -5.08 1.63 -15.20
CA ASP A 127 -4.83 1.18 -16.58
C ASP A 127 -3.45 0.55 -16.79
N ILE A 128 -2.77 0.14 -15.72
CA ILE A 128 -1.41 -0.43 -15.77
C ILE A 128 -1.40 -1.83 -15.18
N ILE A 129 -0.34 -2.59 -15.42
CA ILE A 129 -0.23 -4.03 -15.10
C ILE A 129 -0.35 -4.39 -13.61
N TYR A 130 -0.47 -3.39 -12.73
CA TYR A 130 -0.66 -3.51 -11.30
C TYR A 130 -1.63 -2.43 -10.79
N ARG A 131 -2.20 -2.64 -9.61
CA ARG A 131 -2.98 -1.64 -8.87
C ARG A 131 -2.30 -1.37 -7.54
N PHE A 132 -1.97 -0.11 -7.29
CA PHE A 132 -1.50 0.33 -5.98
C PHE A 132 -2.69 0.87 -5.20
N ARG A 133 -3.09 0.15 -4.15
CA ARG A 133 -4.19 0.54 -3.28
C ARG A 133 -3.66 1.02 -1.95
N TYR A 134 -4.26 2.07 -1.42
CA TYR A 134 -3.93 2.60 -0.10
C TYR A 134 -5.20 2.90 0.69
N LYS A 135 -5.20 2.62 1.98
CA LYS A 135 -6.34 2.84 2.87
C LYS A 135 -6.60 4.35 2.99
N ALA A 136 -7.86 4.77 2.92
CA ALA A 136 -8.22 6.17 3.19
C ALA A 136 -8.07 6.50 4.69
N GLY A 137 -7.96 7.78 5.00
CA GLY A 137 -7.83 8.25 6.38
C GLY A 137 -6.40 8.47 6.85
N ALA A 138 -6.32 9.08 8.03
CA ALA A 138 -5.07 9.43 8.69
C ALA A 138 -4.24 8.21 9.09
N ILE A 139 -2.93 8.33 8.96
CA ILE A 139 -1.97 7.34 9.46
C ILE A 139 -1.32 7.85 10.73
N LYS A 140 -1.27 6.99 11.74
CA LYS A 140 -0.49 7.24 12.95
C LYS A 140 0.97 6.85 12.70
N PRO A 141 1.95 7.52 13.33
CA PRO A 141 3.35 7.09 13.28
C PRO A 141 3.49 5.61 13.64
N ALA A 142 4.22 4.87 12.82
CA ALA A 142 4.37 3.43 12.93
C ALA A 142 5.43 3.07 13.98
N SER A 143 5.14 2.09 14.83
CA SER A 143 6.15 1.47 15.71
C SER A 143 6.82 0.26 15.05
N ALA A 144 6.13 -0.37 14.09
CA ALA A 144 6.60 -1.50 13.31
C ALA A 144 5.97 -1.46 11.90
N LEU A 145 6.58 -2.17 10.96
CA LEU A 145 6.13 -2.36 9.59
C LEU A 145 5.97 -3.87 9.35
N TYR A 146 4.76 -4.31 9.06
CA TYR A 146 4.46 -5.70 8.73
C TYR A 146 4.25 -5.80 7.23
N LEU A 147 5.27 -6.34 6.56
CA LEU A 147 5.29 -6.61 5.15
C LEU A 147 4.80 -8.04 4.89
N THR A 148 3.80 -8.19 4.02
CA THR A 148 3.39 -9.50 3.51
C THR A 148 3.67 -9.59 2.03
N LEU A 149 4.29 -10.69 1.61
CA LEU A 149 4.63 -10.96 0.22
C LEU A 149 3.98 -12.28 -0.19
N ALA A 150 3.29 -12.31 -1.33
CA ALA A 150 2.87 -13.54 -1.98
C ALA A 150 3.36 -13.56 -3.42
N GLY A 151 3.79 -14.72 -3.87
CA GLY A 151 4.34 -14.95 -5.19
C GLY A 151 5.63 -15.77 -5.11
N ASP A 152 6.36 -15.78 -6.22
CA ASP A 152 7.52 -16.62 -6.42
C ASP A 152 8.83 -15.81 -6.44
N SER A 153 9.96 -16.53 -6.38
CA SER A 153 11.29 -16.00 -6.66
C SER A 153 11.70 -14.79 -5.80
N LEU A 154 11.34 -14.79 -4.51
CA LEU A 154 11.81 -13.76 -3.58
C LEU A 154 13.33 -13.85 -3.42
N GLN A 155 14.02 -12.81 -3.89
CA GLN A 155 15.45 -12.60 -3.65
C GLN A 155 15.60 -11.40 -2.71
N LYS A 156 16.20 -11.65 -1.55
CA LYS A 156 16.68 -10.57 -0.68
C LYS A 156 18.00 -10.10 -1.25
N VAL A 157 18.00 -8.87 -1.75
CA VAL A 157 19.12 -8.36 -2.55
C VAL A 157 20.16 -7.75 -1.63
N GLU A 158 19.76 -6.88 -0.69
CA GLU A 158 20.65 -6.20 0.25
C GLU A 158 19.91 -5.90 1.56
N ILE A 159 20.60 -6.04 2.70
CA ILE A 159 20.07 -5.76 4.03
C ILE A 159 21.14 -5.07 4.87
N ASN A 160 20.85 -3.84 5.29
CA ASN A 160 21.56 -3.17 6.38
C ASN A 160 20.57 -2.37 7.24
N ASP A 161 21.06 -1.70 8.28
CA ASP A 161 20.25 -0.93 9.24
C ASP A 161 19.40 0.19 8.60
N THR A 162 19.76 0.62 7.39
CA THR A 162 19.17 1.76 6.70
C THR A 162 18.48 1.42 5.39
N ILE A 163 18.86 0.34 4.72
CA ILE A 163 18.34 -0.05 3.42
C ILE A 163 18.04 -1.54 3.43
N ILE A 164 16.83 -1.89 3.04
CA ILE A 164 16.43 -3.26 2.76
C ILE A 164 15.79 -3.30 1.38
N ASN A 165 16.30 -4.17 0.50
CA ASN A 165 15.80 -4.32 -0.86
C ASN A 165 15.36 -5.76 -1.16
N TYR A 166 14.18 -5.90 -1.75
CA TYR A 166 13.58 -7.16 -2.19
C TYR A 166 13.31 -7.10 -3.69
N HIS A 167 13.67 -8.18 -4.39
CA HIS A 167 13.24 -8.44 -5.77
C HIS A 167 12.30 -9.64 -5.74
N LEU A 168 11.12 -9.54 -6.34
CA LEU A 168 10.15 -10.64 -6.36
C LEU A 168 9.21 -10.60 -7.57
N LEU A 169 8.68 -11.76 -7.91
CA LEU A 169 7.54 -11.91 -8.80
C LEU A 169 6.30 -12.07 -7.94
N ALA A 170 5.55 -10.99 -7.73
CA ALA A 170 4.50 -10.91 -6.73
C ALA A 170 3.09 -11.11 -7.31
N ASP A 171 2.28 -11.92 -6.63
CA ASP A 171 0.83 -11.89 -6.73
C ASP A 171 0.27 -10.70 -5.95
N ASN A 172 0.75 -10.54 -4.71
CA ASN A 172 0.45 -9.40 -3.88
C ASN A 172 1.61 -9.00 -2.95
N PHE A 173 1.57 -7.72 -2.58
CA PHE A 173 2.46 -7.08 -1.63
C PHE A 173 1.60 -6.22 -0.71
N SER A 174 1.78 -6.29 0.62
CA SER A 174 1.03 -5.42 1.53
C SER A 174 1.84 -4.92 2.71
N ILE A 175 1.45 -3.76 3.24
CA ILE A 175 2.02 -3.18 4.45
C ILE A 175 0.92 -2.91 5.48
N ARG A 176 1.20 -3.24 6.74
CA ARG A 176 0.45 -2.84 7.94
C ARG A 176 1.39 -2.22 8.97
N TYR A 177 0.85 -1.39 9.86
CA TYR A 177 1.63 -0.72 10.92
C TYR A 177 1.54 -1.43 12.28
N SER A 178 0.70 -2.46 12.38
CA SER A 178 0.65 -3.42 13.48
C SER A 178 0.13 -4.76 12.95
N LYS A 179 0.32 -5.84 13.70
CA LYS A 179 -0.14 -7.18 13.31
C LYS A 179 -1.67 -7.24 13.11
N GLU A 180 -2.40 -6.49 13.94
CA GLU A 180 -3.87 -6.46 13.96
C GLU A 180 -4.45 -5.25 13.22
N ASP A 181 -3.60 -4.35 12.72
CA ASP A 181 -4.05 -3.20 11.94
C ASP A 181 -4.61 -3.64 10.58
N PRO A 182 -5.57 -2.89 10.02
CA PRO A 182 -5.98 -3.11 8.64
C PRO A 182 -4.81 -2.87 7.69
N VAL A 183 -4.84 -3.56 6.55
CA VAL A 183 -3.93 -3.32 5.42
C VAL A 183 -3.95 -1.84 5.07
N ASP A 184 -2.79 -1.19 5.09
CA ASP A 184 -2.68 0.21 4.71
C ASP A 184 -2.30 0.36 3.24
N ILE A 185 -1.36 -0.45 2.76
CA ILE A 185 -0.94 -0.49 1.36
C ILE A 185 -1.13 -1.90 0.85
N LEU A 186 -1.69 -2.04 -0.35
CA LEU A 186 -1.79 -3.29 -1.07
C LEU A 186 -1.44 -3.06 -2.54
N VAL A 187 -0.46 -3.78 -3.04
CA VAL A 187 -0.13 -3.83 -4.47
C VAL A 187 -0.52 -5.22 -4.97
N ILE A 188 -1.31 -5.25 -6.04
CA ILE A 188 -1.77 -6.48 -6.70
C ILE A 188 -1.62 -6.34 -8.20
N GLY A 189 -1.45 -7.45 -8.90
CA GLY A 189 -1.59 -7.47 -10.34
C GLY A 189 -2.98 -7.12 -10.84
N GLN A 190 -3.11 -6.92 -12.15
CA GLN A 190 -4.43 -6.83 -12.77
C GLN A 190 -5.18 -8.16 -12.64
N GLU A 191 -6.48 -8.04 -12.37
CA GLU A 191 -7.41 -9.18 -12.43
C GLU A 191 -7.53 -9.64 -13.88
N ARG A 192 -7.24 -10.92 -14.12
CA ARG A 192 -7.45 -11.61 -15.40
C ARG A 192 -8.86 -12.20 -15.45
N PRO A 193 -9.38 -12.50 -16.65
CA PRO A 193 -10.59 -13.31 -16.77
C PRO A 193 -10.45 -14.59 -15.93
N LEU A 194 -11.52 -14.98 -15.23
CA LEU A 194 -11.57 -16.10 -14.26
C LEU A 194 -11.01 -15.81 -12.85
N GLY A 195 -10.64 -14.58 -12.54
CA GLY A 195 -10.35 -14.14 -11.16
C GLY A 195 -8.92 -14.39 -10.69
N GLU A 196 -8.02 -14.81 -11.58
CA GLU A 196 -6.58 -14.88 -11.31
C GLU A 196 -5.96 -13.48 -11.36
N THR A 197 -5.11 -13.14 -10.40
CA THR A 197 -4.30 -11.91 -10.46
C THR A 197 -3.03 -12.16 -11.28
N SER A 198 -2.66 -11.22 -12.14
CA SER A 198 -1.39 -11.31 -12.86
C SER A 198 -0.20 -11.21 -11.91
N ILE A 199 0.81 -12.05 -12.10
CA ILE A 199 2.11 -11.89 -11.43
C ILE A 199 2.78 -10.61 -11.93
N VAL A 200 3.29 -9.78 -11.02
CA VAL A 200 3.97 -8.52 -11.33
C VAL A 200 5.42 -8.58 -10.84
N PRO A 201 6.43 -8.29 -11.68
CA PRO A 201 7.79 -8.06 -11.22
C PRO A 201 7.86 -6.80 -10.36
N ILE A 202 8.29 -6.92 -9.12
CA ILE A 202 8.40 -5.82 -8.16
C ILE A 202 9.81 -5.81 -7.56
N ASP A 203 10.46 -4.65 -7.65
CA ASP A 203 11.56 -4.27 -6.77
C ASP A 203 10.98 -3.40 -5.65
N CYS A 204 11.21 -3.79 -4.41
CA CYS A 204 10.76 -3.05 -3.24
C CYS A 204 11.95 -2.70 -2.35
N LEU A 205 12.19 -1.40 -2.17
CA LEU A 205 13.25 -0.88 -1.33
C LEU A 205 12.66 -0.04 -0.19
N PHE A 206 13.06 -0.37 1.04
CA PHE A 206 12.82 0.43 2.21
C PHE A 206 14.10 1.19 2.56
N LEU A 207 14.02 2.52 2.61
CA LEU A 207 15.12 3.41 2.97
C LEU A 207 14.77 4.17 4.26
N LYS A 208 15.55 3.99 5.31
CA LYS A 208 15.43 4.73 6.56
C LYS A 208 16.20 6.05 6.48
N ARG A 209 15.56 7.16 6.88
CA ARG A 209 16.25 8.40 7.26
C ARG A 209 15.61 8.97 8.52
N ASN A 210 16.37 9.02 9.62
CA ASN A 210 15.88 9.44 10.93
C ASN A 210 14.59 8.66 11.31
N ARG A 211 13.55 9.39 11.72
CA ARG A 211 12.21 8.87 12.06
C ARG A 211 11.29 8.65 10.85
N SER A 212 11.85 8.33 9.68
CA SER A 212 11.07 8.07 8.47
C SER A 212 11.62 6.88 7.71
N VAL A 213 10.71 6.09 7.14
CA VAL A 213 11.01 5.04 6.18
C VAL A 213 10.34 5.39 4.87
N TYR A 214 11.13 5.46 3.80
CA TYR A 214 10.63 5.64 2.46
C TYR A 214 10.50 4.27 1.81
N LEU A 215 9.29 3.96 1.37
CA LEU A 215 9.01 2.86 0.48
C LEU A 215 9.23 3.34 -0.95
N LEU A 216 10.10 2.64 -1.68
CA LEU A 216 10.27 2.78 -3.11
C LEU A 216 9.85 1.46 -3.74
N LEU A 217 8.88 1.51 -4.65
CA LEU A 217 8.37 0.35 -5.38
C LEU A 217 8.58 0.58 -6.86
N MET A 218 9.30 -0.33 -7.51
CA MET A 218 9.58 -0.25 -8.94
C MET A 218 8.99 -1.47 -9.64
N THR A 219 8.33 -1.21 -10.76
CA THR A 219 7.69 -2.23 -11.60
C THR A 219 7.84 -1.83 -13.06
N PRO A 220 8.01 -2.78 -13.98
CA PRO A 220 8.06 -2.46 -15.40
C PRO A 220 6.73 -1.85 -15.86
N ILE A 221 6.80 -0.97 -16.86
CA ILE A 221 5.61 -0.43 -17.54
C ILE A 221 4.97 -1.54 -18.40
N ASN A 222 5.81 -2.40 -19.00
CA ASN A 222 5.39 -3.51 -19.86
C ASN A 222 5.36 -4.83 -19.08
N ALA A 223 4.27 -5.59 -19.19
CA ALA A 223 4.06 -6.85 -18.45
C ALA A 223 5.15 -7.92 -18.69
N ASN A 224 5.81 -7.90 -19.85
CA ASN A 224 6.81 -8.90 -20.24
C ASN A 224 8.25 -8.45 -19.96
N ALA A 225 8.45 -7.24 -19.44
CA ALA A 225 9.78 -6.74 -19.13
C ALA A 225 10.25 -7.22 -17.75
N SER A 226 11.55 -7.38 -17.58
CA SER A 226 12.19 -7.63 -16.30
C SER A 226 12.76 -6.35 -15.70
N ILE A 227 12.97 -6.39 -14.40
CA ILE A 227 13.73 -5.37 -13.68
C ILE A 227 15.19 -5.81 -13.68
N GLU A 228 16.09 -4.91 -14.08
CA GLU A 228 17.53 -5.14 -13.96
C GLU A 228 17.91 -5.36 -12.49
N PRO A 229 18.67 -6.42 -12.15
CA PRO A 229 19.07 -6.68 -10.78
C PRO A 229 19.77 -5.47 -10.16
N HIS A 230 19.47 -5.18 -8.89
CA HIS A 230 20.02 -4.06 -8.12
C HIS A 230 19.72 -2.66 -8.68
N LEU A 231 18.91 -2.52 -9.74
CA LEU A 231 18.65 -1.21 -10.34
C LEU A 231 18.05 -0.23 -9.34
N LEU A 232 17.02 -0.63 -8.58
CA LEU A 232 16.42 0.25 -7.58
C LEU A 232 17.41 0.66 -6.47
N TYR A 233 18.26 -0.27 -6.06
CA TYR A 233 19.33 0.00 -5.10
C TYR A 233 20.36 1.00 -5.65
N ASN A 234 20.77 0.85 -6.90
CA ASN A 234 21.73 1.75 -7.57
C ASN A 234 21.13 3.14 -7.79
N ILE A 235 19.83 3.24 -8.10
CA ILE A 235 19.13 4.53 -8.21
C ILE A 235 19.27 5.34 -6.92
N VAL A 236 19.11 4.69 -5.76
CA VAL A 236 19.20 5.32 -4.44
C VAL A 236 20.65 5.59 -4.02
N THR A 237 21.56 4.64 -4.24
CA THR A 237 22.94 4.71 -3.72
C THR A 237 23.94 5.38 -4.67
N GLY A 238 23.67 5.41 -5.97
CA GLY A 238 24.54 5.98 -6.99
C GLY A 238 25.65 5.07 -7.51
N ASN A 239 25.64 3.79 -7.14
CA ASN A 239 26.57 2.78 -7.66
C ASN A 239 26.42 2.59 -9.18
#